data_AF-A0A763JA78-F1
#
_entry.id   AF-A0A763JA78-F1
#
_cell.length_a   1.000
_cell.length_b   1.000
_cell.length_c   1.000
_cell.angle_alpha   90.00
_cell.angle_beta   90.00
_cell.angle_gamma   90.00
#
_symmetry.space_group_name_H-M   'P 1'
#
loop_
_entity.id
_entity.type
_entity.pdbx_description
1 polymer ?
#
loop_
_entity_poly.entity_id
_entity_poly.type
_entity_poly.pdbx_seq_one_letter_code
_entity_poly.pdbx_strand_id
1 'polypeptide(L)'
;MIIGYARKSTHLQDVTHQVDELTKAGCEQIYHEQISRGGTKRAKNGAPELENCLKALREGDTLVVWALDRLGGSLSQVITLLDDLKKRGITFIAIKDRIDTSAPVIGEIYTHL
;
A
#
# COMPACT_ATOMS: atom_id res chain seq x y z
N MET A 1 -0.37 -14.30 5.80
CA MET A 1 0.96 -13.66 5.67
C MET A 1 0.78 -12.15 5.71
N ILE A 2 1.70 -11.40 6.32
CA ILE A 2 1.66 -9.93 6.33
C ILE A 2 2.65 -9.39 5.29
N ILE A 3 2.13 -8.68 4.29
CA ILE A 3 2.93 -8.11 3.21
C ILE A 3 2.90 -6.58 3.29
N GLY A 4 4.08 -5.96 3.37
CA GLY A 4 4.26 -4.52 3.38
C GLY A 4 4.48 -3.94 1.98
N TYR A 5 3.97 -2.74 1.72
CA TYR A 5 4.31 -1.96 0.53
C TYR A 5 4.74 -0.53 0.90
N ALA A 6 5.91 -0.13 0.40
CA ALA A 6 6.49 1.20 0.57
C ALA A 6 6.78 1.84 -0.79
N ARG A 7 6.58 3.16 -0.91
CA ARG A 7 6.88 3.91 -2.14
C ARG A 7 7.75 5.11 -1.84
N LYS A 8 8.83 5.26 -2.62
CA LYS A 8 9.78 6.37 -2.54
C LYS A 8 9.51 7.40 -3.62
N SER A 9 9.19 8.62 -3.21
CA SER A 9 9.26 9.81 -4.08
C SER A 9 10.56 10.56 -3.79
N THR A 10 11.58 10.32 -4.60
CA THR A 10 12.82 11.14 -4.73
C THR A 10 13.78 11.27 -3.53
N HIS A 11 13.34 11.29 -2.27
CA HIS A 11 14.23 11.51 -1.11
C HIS A 11 14.63 10.18 -0.46
N LEU A 12 15.94 9.98 -0.29
CA LEU A 12 16.56 8.78 0.33
C LEU A 12 16.15 8.57 1.79
N GLN A 13 15.73 9.63 2.48
CA GLN A 13 15.44 9.62 3.90
C GLN A 13 14.08 8.98 4.26
N ASP A 14 13.11 8.95 3.33
CA ASP A 14 11.73 8.51 3.61
C ASP A 14 11.49 7.00 3.56
N VAL A 15 12.35 6.22 2.89
CA VAL A 15 12.10 4.77 2.72
C VAL A 15 12.49 3.99 3.96
N THR A 16 13.63 4.31 4.55
CA THR A 16 14.13 3.58 5.73
C THR A 16 13.12 3.65 6.87
N HIS A 17 12.49 4.81 7.08
CA HIS A 17 11.42 4.96 8.07
C HIS A 17 10.17 4.15 7.71
N GLN A 18 9.74 4.15 6.44
CA GLN A 18 8.60 3.34 6.01
C GLN A 18 8.85 1.85 6.21
N VAL A 19 10.04 1.35 5.83
CA VAL A 19 10.40 -0.06 5.98
C VAL A 19 10.50 -0.44 7.45
N ASP A 20 11.06 0.42 8.30
CA ASP A 20 11.14 0.20 9.74
C ASP A 20 9.73 0.08 10.36
N GLU A 21 8.81 0.98 10.03
CA GLU A 21 7.43 0.93 10.50
C GLU A 21 6.67 -0.30 9.98
N LEU A 22 6.88 -0.70 8.72
CA LEU A 22 6.31 -1.93 8.16
C LEU A 22 6.87 -3.18 8.85
N THR A 23 8.17 -3.18 9.16
CA THR A 23 8.83 -4.27 9.89
C THR A 23 8.25 -4.37 11.31
N LYS A 24 8.05 -3.24 12.01
CA LYS A 24 7.39 -3.20 13.33
C LYS A 24 5.93 -3.65 13.28
N ALA A 25 5.24 -3.40 12.16
CA ALA A 25 3.90 -3.90 11.93
C ALA A 25 3.84 -5.43 11.67
N GLY A 26 4.99 -6.11 11.67
CA GLY A 26 5.07 -7.56 11.50
C GLY A 26 5.06 -8.01 10.04
N CYS A 27 5.37 -7.12 9.08
CA CYS A 27 5.44 -7.50 7.67
C CYS A 27 6.56 -8.53 7.45
N GLU A 28 6.18 -9.71 6.95
CA GLU A 28 7.09 -10.80 6.61
C GLU A 28 7.81 -10.55 5.28
N GLN A 29 7.14 -9.84 4.36
CA GLN A 29 7.68 -9.49 3.04
C GLN A 29 7.35 -8.05 2.72
N ILE A 30 8.35 -7.25 2.33
CA ILE A 30 8.18 -5.82 2.06
C ILE A 30 8.57 -5.54 0.61
N TYR A 31 7.60 -5.07 -0.18
CA TYR A 31 7.82 -4.54 -1.52
C TYR A 31 8.09 -3.04 -1.44
N HIS A 32 9.09 -2.57 -2.17
CA HIS A 32 9.45 -1.15 -2.17
C HIS A 32 9.69 -0.62 -3.57
N GLU A 33 8.95 0.42 -3.94
CA GLU A 33 9.07 1.03 -5.26
C GLU A 33 9.90 2.33 -5.22
N GLN A 34 10.92 2.43 -6.08
CA GLN A 34 11.77 3.61 -6.18
C GLN A 34 11.46 4.48 -7.41
N ILE A 35 10.92 5.68 -7.19
CA ILE A 35 10.72 6.69 -8.25
C ILE A 35 11.87 7.69 -8.20
N SER A 36 12.78 7.58 -9.17
CA SER A 36 13.88 8.51 -9.37
C SER A 36 13.43 9.71 -10.22
N ARG A 37 13.56 10.94 -9.70
CA ARG A 37 13.17 12.20 -10.38
C ARG A 37 14.01 12.55 -11.63
N GLY A 38 15.05 11.77 -11.96
CA GLY A 38 15.88 11.95 -13.16
C GLY A 38 15.51 11.07 -14.37
N GLY A 39 14.49 10.21 -14.26
CA GLY A 39 14.13 9.26 -15.33
C GLY A 39 12.83 9.63 -16.01
N THR A 40 12.87 10.55 -16.98
CA THR A 40 11.88 10.51 -18.06
C THR A 40 11.91 9.10 -18.67
N LYS A 41 10.74 8.46 -18.83
CA LYS A 41 10.48 7.17 -19.52
C LYS A 41 10.22 5.88 -18.70
N ARG A 42 10.23 5.85 -17.36
CA ARG A 42 9.75 4.64 -16.62
C ARG A 42 8.43 4.80 -15.84
N ALA A 43 7.79 5.97 -15.91
CA ALA A 43 6.43 6.18 -15.42
C ALA A 43 5.32 5.80 -16.43
N LYS A 44 5.63 4.94 -17.42
CA LYS A 44 4.67 4.53 -18.47
C LYS A 44 4.17 3.09 -18.37
N ASN A 45 4.77 2.23 -17.54
CA ASN A 45 4.48 0.79 -17.52
C ASN A 45 4.02 0.27 -16.15
N GLY A 46 3.11 0.99 -15.48
CA GLY A 46 2.57 0.53 -14.20
C GLY A 46 3.54 0.71 -13.04
N ALA A 47 3.04 0.51 -11.82
CA ALA A 47 3.83 0.37 -10.61
C ALA A 47 4.18 -1.12 -10.48
N PRO A 48 5.25 -1.63 -11.13
CA PRO A 48 5.52 -3.06 -11.21
C PRO A 48 5.61 -3.72 -9.83
N GLU A 49 6.12 -3.00 -8.84
CA GLU A 49 6.28 -3.55 -7.49
C GLU A 49 4.96 -3.61 -6.72
N LEU A 50 4.04 -2.67 -6.96
CA LEU A 50 2.69 -2.77 -6.43
C LEU A 50 1.96 -3.95 -7.06
N GLU A 51 2.06 -4.13 -8.38
CA GLU A 51 1.45 -5.27 -9.07
C GLU A 51 2.02 -6.61 -8.58
N ASN A 52 3.33 -6.69 -8.35
CA ASN A 52 3.97 -7.87 -7.77
C ASN A 52 3.48 -8.14 -6.35
N CYS A 53 3.36 -7.10 -5.52
CA CYS A 53 2.78 -7.19 -4.18
C CYS A 53 1.33 -7.73 -4.23
N LEU A 54 0.50 -7.17 -5.12
CA LEU A 54 -0.90 -7.59 -5.28
C LEU A 54 -1.06 -9.03 -5.80
N LYS A 55 -0.10 -9.51 -6.59
CA LYS A 55 -0.03 -10.91 -7.06
C LYS A 55 0.44 -11.88 -5.99
N ALA A 56 1.27 -11.42 -5.05
CA ALA A 56 1.74 -12.25 -3.95
C ALA A 56 0.66 -12.48 -2.89
N LEU A 57 -0.25 -11.52 -2.71
CA LEU A 57 -1.36 -11.61 -1.75
C LEU A 57 -2.38 -12.70 -2.12
N ARG A 58 -2.77 -13.47 -1.12
CA ARG A 58 -3.79 -14.53 -1.16
C ARG A 58 -4.90 -14.23 -0.15
N GLU A 59 -5.99 -14.96 -0.25
CA GLU A 59 -7.08 -14.89 0.73
C GLU A 59 -6.54 -15.14 2.15
N GLY A 60 -6.93 -14.29 3.11
CA GLY A 60 -6.45 -14.33 4.50
C GLY A 60 -5.11 -13.61 4.74
N ASP A 61 -4.46 -13.08 3.70
CA ASP A 61 -3.28 -12.24 3.86
C ASP A 61 -3.67 -10.80 4.25
N THR A 62 -2.66 -10.05 4.73
CA THR A 62 -2.80 -8.64 5.08
C THR A 62 -1.81 -7.80 4.29
N LEU A 63 -2.32 -6.82 3.54
CA LEU A 63 -1.53 -5.76 2.93
C LEU A 63 -1.38 -4.59 3.89
N VAL A 64 -0.15 -4.26 4.26
CA VAL A 64 0.18 -3.13 5.11
C VAL A 64 0.89 -2.06 4.30
N VAL A 65 0.45 -0.82 4.41
CA VAL A 65 1.13 0.34 3.83
C VAL A 65 1.39 1.38 4.90
N TRP A 66 2.42 2.22 4.69
CA TRP A 66 2.67 3.31 5.62
C TRP A 66 1.57 4.38 5.57
N ALA A 67 1.12 4.78 4.37
CA ALA A 67 0.03 5.76 4.19
C ALA A 67 -0.70 5.53 2.85
N LEU A 68 -1.98 5.91 2.77
CA LEU A 68 -2.80 5.73 1.55
C LEU A 68 -2.23 6.43 0.31
N ASP A 69 -1.69 7.65 0.48
CA ASP A 69 -1.02 8.41 -0.59
C ASP A 69 0.13 7.62 -1.27
N ARG A 70 0.73 6.64 -0.56
CA ARG A 70 1.85 5.85 -1.07
C ARG A 70 1.44 4.79 -2.08
N LEU A 71 0.16 4.42 -2.17
CA LEU A 71 -0.33 3.52 -3.23
C LEU A 71 -0.25 4.16 -4.62
N GLY A 72 -0.28 5.50 -4.69
CA GLY A 72 -0.25 6.23 -5.95
C GLY A 72 -1.56 6.20 -6.71
N GLY A 73 -1.74 7.17 -7.62
CA GLY A 73 -2.97 7.33 -8.40
C GLY A 73 -3.97 8.27 -7.73
N SER A 74 -5.19 8.34 -8.28
CA SER A 74 -6.29 9.13 -7.74
C SER A 74 -6.99 8.39 -6.60
N LEU A 75 -7.67 9.10 -5.70
CA LEU A 75 -8.48 8.51 -4.63
C LEU A 75 -9.42 7.41 -5.13
N SER A 76 -10.03 7.59 -6.29
CA SER A 76 -10.91 6.59 -6.92
C SER A 76 -10.21 5.25 -7.17
N GLN A 77 -8.94 5.27 -7.61
CA GLN A 77 -8.15 4.05 -7.84
C GLN A 77 -7.87 3.33 -6.53
N VAL A 78 -7.59 4.08 -5.45
CA VAL A 78 -7.37 3.53 -4.12
C VAL A 78 -8.64 2.85 -3.60
N ILE A 79 -9.81 3.49 -3.76
CA ILE A 79 -11.10 2.91 -3.36
C ILE A 79 -11.36 1.61 -4.13
N THR A 80 -11.15 1.60 -5.45
CA THR A 80 -11.30 0.39 -6.27
C THR A 80 -10.36 -0.72 -5.82
N LEU A 81 -9.12 -0.39 -5.46
CA LEU A 81 -8.16 -1.37 -4.95
C LEU A 81 -8.61 -1.96 -3.61
N LEU A 82 -9.09 -1.13 -2.68
CA LEU A 82 -9.59 -1.60 -1.39
C LEU A 82 -10.80 -2.53 -1.54
N ASP A 83 -11.70 -2.23 -2.47
CA ASP A 83 -12.84 -3.09 -2.80
C ASP A 83 -12.41 -4.43 -3.40
N ASP A 84 -11.41 -4.44 -4.30
CA ASP A 84 -10.82 -5.67 -4.84
C ASP A 84 -10.18 -6.53 -3.75
N LEU A 85 -9.35 -5.94 -2.89
CA LEU A 85 -8.70 -6.65 -1.78
C LEU A 85 -9.74 -7.26 -0.84
N LYS A 86 -10.80 -6.52 -0.51
CA LYS A 86 -11.90 -7.02 0.32
C LYS A 86 -12.62 -8.20 -0.34
N LYS A 87 -12.92 -8.11 -1.64
CA LYS A 87 -13.55 -9.21 -2.40
C LYS A 87 -12.69 -10.47 -2.45
N ARG A 88 -11.37 -10.29 -2.42
CA ARG A 88 -10.38 -11.38 -2.36
C ARG A 88 -10.13 -11.90 -0.94
N GLY A 89 -10.82 -11.38 0.08
CA GLY A 89 -10.62 -11.74 1.48
C GLY A 89 -9.25 -11.33 2.03
N ILE A 90 -8.66 -10.27 1.49
CA ILE A 90 -7.39 -9.69 1.92
C ILE A 90 -7.66 -8.50 2.83
N THR A 91 -7.01 -8.48 3.98
CA THR A 91 -7.05 -7.35 4.92
C THR A 91 -6.12 -6.24 4.46
N PHE A 92 -6.53 -4.98 4.64
CA PHE A 92 -5.71 -3.81 4.33
C PHE A 92 -5.50 -2.93 5.56
N ILE A 93 -4.26 -2.49 5.78
CA ILE A 93 -3.89 -1.64 6.91
C ILE A 93 -3.03 -0.47 6.41
N ALA A 94 -3.39 0.76 6.79
CA ALA A 94 -2.56 1.94 6.62
C ALA A 94 -2.11 2.47 7.98
N ILE A 95 -0.80 2.40 8.28
CA ILE A 95 -0.23 2.70 9.60
C ILE A 95 -0.46 4.17 9.99
N LYS A 96 -0.05 5.11 9.14
CA LYS A 96 -0.13 6.56 9.41
C LYS A 96 -1.56 7.08 9.41
N ASP A 97 -2.38 6.55 8.52
CA ASP A 97 -3.79 6.93 8.37
C ASP A 97 -4.69 6.26 9.42
N ARG A 98 -4.15 5.27 10.17
CA ARG A 98 -4.87 4.46 11.15
C ARG A 98 -6.12 3.79 10.56
N ILE A 99 -6.02 3.38 9.30
CA ILE A 99 -7.09 2.67 8.59
C ILE A 99 -6.81 1.18 8.68
N ASP A 100 -7.82 0.43 9.07
CA ASP A 100 -7.80 -1.02 9.12
C ASP A 100 -9.12 -1.55 8.55
N THR A 101 -9.04 -2.38 7.51
CA THR A 101 -10.22 -2.98 6.87
C THR A 101 -10.54 -4.38 7.40
N SER A 102 -9.80 -4.87 8.41
CA SER A 102 -10.12 -6.10 9.14
C SER A 102 -11.32 -5.90 10.06
N ALA A 103 -11.52 -4.67 10.53
CA ALA A 103 -12.74 -4.26 11.22
C ALA A 103 -13.91 -4.14 10.21
N PRO A 104 -15.16 -4.48 10.59
CA PRO A 104 -16.34 -4.31 9.75
C PRO A 104 -16.70 -2.82 9.60
N VAL A 105 -15.82 -2.02 9.02
CA VAL A 105 -16.04 -0.61 8.71
C VAL A 105 -16.57 -0.55 7.28
N ILE A 106 -17.87 -0.79 7.14
CA ILE A 106 -18.59 -0.62 5.86
C ILE A 106 -19.15 0.82 5.74
N GLY A 107 -18.87 1.72 6.69
CA GLY A 107 -19.52 3.04 6.74
C GLY A 107 -18.64 4.29 6.89
N GLU A 108 -17.49 4.22 7.57
CA GLU A 108 -16.87 5.46 8.12
C GLU A 108 -15.75 6.09 7.27
N ILE A 109 -15.32 5.47 6.17
CA ILE A 109 -14.34 6.12 5.27
C ILE A 109 -14.99 7.30 4.50
N TYR A 110 -16.33 7.36 4.43
CA TYR A 110 -17.06 8.44 3.77
C TYR A 110 -17.25 9.69 4.63
N THR A 111 -16.96 9.66 5.94
CA THR A 111 -17.39 10.72 6.87
C THR A 111 -16.38 11.86 7.05
N HIS A 112 -15.18 11.77 6.46
CA HIS A 112 -14.11 12.77 6.64
C HIS A 112 -13.54 13.34 5.34
N LEU A 113 -14.29 13.26 4.22
CA LEU A 113 -14.05 14.05 3.01
C LEU A 113 -15.06 15.20 2.93
#